data_AF-A0A5N6THB8-F1
#
_entry.id   AF-A0A5N6THB8-F1
#
_cell.length_a   1.000
_cell.length_b   1.000
_cell.length_c   1.000
_cell.angle_alpha   90.00
_cell.angle_beta   90.00
_cell.angle_gamma   90.00
#
_symmetry.space_group_name_H-M   'P 1'
#
loop_
_entity.id
_entity.type
_entity.pdbx_description
1 polymer ?
#
loop_
_entity_poly.entity_id
_entity_poly.type
_entity_poly.pdbx_seq_one_letter_code
_entity_poly.pdbx_strand_id
1 'polypeptide(L)' 'MVRIKHRYLLLDILYPDPSTWPSTAQNAKSKAQSQLRIHAPTSDALTPSLLARLVREEVAEIFGDWGIGRLGGVGAGGVS' A
#
# COMPACT_ATOMS: atom_id res chain seq x y z
N MET A 1 -26.82 20.04 13.42
CA MET A 1 -26.33 18.63 13.40
C MET A 1 -25.21 18.53 12.37
N VAL A 2 -24.00 18.08 12.72
CA VAL A 2 -22.85 17.96 11.79
C VAL A 2 -22.34 16.51 11.82
N ARG A 3 -22.03 15.96 10.64
CA ARG A 3 -21.57 14.57 10.45
C ARG A 3 -20.13 14.53 9.95
N ILE A 4 -19.41 13.47 10.29
CA ILE A 4 -18.07 13.19 9.75
C ILE A 4 -18.20 12.61 8.34
N LYS A 5 -17.33 13.02 7.41
CA LYS A 5 -17.25 12.45 6.05
C LYS A 5 -15.97 11.64 5.92
N HIS A 6 -16.09 10.40 5.47
CA HIS A 6 -14.95 9.50 5.26
C HIS A 6 -14.54 9.47 3.77
N ARG A 7 -13.24 9.23 3.51
CA ARG A 7 -12.68 8.98 2.18
C ARG A 7 -11.90 7.67 2.25
N TYR A 8 -12.16 6.79 1.30
CA TYR A 8 -11.54 5.46 1.23
C TYR A 8 -10.56 5.41 0.06
N LEU A 9 -9.45 4.72 0.26
CA LEU A 9 -8.44 4.47 -0.76
C LEU A 9 -8.36 2.96 -0.99
N LEU A 10 -8.27 2.57 -2.26
CA LEU A 10 -7.98 1.19 -2.66
C LEU A 10 -6.54 1.14 -3.14
N LEU A 11 -5.79 0.14 -2.68
CA LEU A 11 -4.38 -0.07 -2.99
C LEU A 11 -4.21 -1.49 -3.51
N ASP A 12 -3.31 -1.67 -4.47
CA ASP A 12 -2.90 -2.96 -5.03
C ASP A 12 -1.37 -3.08 -4.90
N ILE A 13 -0.90 -4.19 -4.31
CA ILE A 13 0.52 -4.42 -4.03
C ILE A 13 1.06 -5.37 -5.10
N LEU A 14 2.00 -4.86 -5.89
CA LEU A 14 2.59 -5.57 -7.02
C LEU A 14 3.95 -6.16 -6.63
N TYR A 15 4.22 -7.41 -7.03
CA TYR A 15 5.46 -8.13 -6.74
C TYR A 15 6.24 -8.47 -8.03
N PRO A 16 7.02 -7.52 -8.57
CA PRO A 16 7.87 -7.81 -9.72
C PRO A 16 9.11 -8.62 -9.31
N ASP A 17 9.56 -9.53 -10.18
CA ASP A 17 10.84 -10.22 -10.02
C ASP A 17 11.99 -9.23 -10.35
N PRO A 18 12.96 -9.01 -9.45
CA PRO A 18 14.01 -8.00 -9.58
C PRO A 18 14.92 -8.21 -10.80
N SER A 19 14.95 -9.42 -11.38
CA SER A 19 15.71 -9.72 -12.58
C SER A 19 14.99 -9.35 -13.89
N THR A 20 13.67 -9.20 -13.84
CA THR A 20 12.81 -9.01 -15.03
C THR A 20 12.13 -7.64 -15.09
N TRP A 21 12.33 -6.79 -14.09
CA TRP A 21 11.74 -5.46 -14.03
C TRP A 21 12.82 -4.39 -13.81
N PRO A 22 12.93 -3.36 -14.68
CA PRO A 22 12.07 -3.02 -15.82
C PRO A 22 12.61 -3.63 -17.13
N SER A 23 11.86 -4.56 -17.74
CA SER A 23 12.24 -5.13 -19.05
C SER A 23 11.89 -4.17 -20.20
N THR A 24 12.91 -3.63 -20.84
CA THR A 24 12.85 -2.87 -22.09
C THR A 24 12.58 -3.76 -23.32
N ALA A 25 11.65 -4.72 -23.26
CA ALA A 25 11.38 -5.62 -24.37
C ALA A 25 9.89 -5.71 -24.72
N GLN A 26 9.55 -4.98 -25.77
CA GLN A 26 8.32 -5.04 -26.54
C GLN A 26 7.97 -6.50 -26.92
N ASN A 27 6.93 -7.09 -26.32
CA ASN A 27 6.22 -8.21 -26.94
C ASN A 27 4.79 -8.32 -26.39
N ALA A 28 3.81 -7.86 -27.18
CA ALA A 28 2.40 -7.78 -26.78
C ALA A 28 1.73 -9.14 -26.47
N LYS A 29 2.35 -10.27 -26.86
CA LYS A 29 1.86 -11.63 -26.56
C LYS A 29 2.19 -12.11 -25.13
N SER A 30 3.14 -11.48 -24.44
CA SER A 30 3.52 -11.83 -23.05
C SER A 30 2.73 -11.05 -21.99
N LYS A 31 1.90 -10.07 -22.37
CA LYS A 31 1.19 -9.16 -21.46
C LYS A 31 0.28 -9.88 -20.44
N ALA A 32 -0.44 -10.91 -20.88
CA ALA A 32 -1.29 -11.69 -19.99
C ALA A 32 -0.46 -12.48 -18.97
N GLN A 33 0.63 -13.10 -19.42
CA GLN A 33 1.55 -13.84 -18.54
C GLN A 33 2.34 -12.92 -17.61
N SER A 34 2.65 -11.69 -18.03
CA SER A 34 3.32 -10.70 -17.18
C SER A 34 2.39 -10.18 -16.10
N GLN A 35 1.11 -9.95 -16.38
CA GLN A 35 0.14 -9.53 -15.35
C GLN A 35 -0.03 -10.62 -14.28
N LEU A 36 -0.18 -11.88 -14.69
CA LEU A 36 -0.24 -13.02 -13.76
C LEU A 36 1.01 -13.16 -12.88
N ARG A 37 2.19 -12.79 -13.37
CA ARG A 37 3.44 -12.82 -12.61
C ARG A 37 3.56 -11.69 -11.59
N ILE A 38 3.02 -10.51 -11.91
CA ILE A 38 3.13 -9.33 -11.05
C ILE A 38 2.09 -9.36 -9.92
N HIS A 39 0.93 -9.98 -10.14
CA HIS A 39 -0.12 -10.20 -9.13
C HIS A 39 0.08 -11.51 -8.35
N ALA A 40 1.33 -11.84 -8.03
CA ALA A 40 1.62 -12.99 -7.18
C ALA A 40 0.97 -12.82 -5.78
N PRO A 41 0.52 -13.91 -5.14
CA PRO A 41 -0.10 -13.82 -3.82
C PRO A 41 0.89 -13.24 -2.80
N THR A 42 0.40 -12.31 -2.00
CA THR A 42 1.15 -11.72 -0.89
C THR A 42 1.54 -12.79 0.12
N SER A 43 2.74 -12.65 0.70
CA SER A 43 3.21 -13.49 1.80
C SER A 43 2.36 -13.31 3.06
N ASP A 44 2.14 -14.39 3.82
CA ASP A 44 1.36 -14.43 5.06
C ASP A 44 1.92 -13.52 6.19
N ALA A 45 3.14 -13.00 6.00
CA ALA A 45 3.74 -12.01 6.90
C ALA A 45 3.08 -10.62 6.83
N LEU A 46 2.35 -10.28 5.75
CA LEU A 46 1.71 -8.97 5.62
C LEU A 46 0.40 -8.94 6.41
N THR A 47 0.48 -8.49 7.66
CA THR A 47 -0.69 -8.25 8.50
C THR A 47 -1.22 -6.81 8.32
N PRO A 48 -2.54 -6.57 8.47
CA PRO A 48 -3.10 -5.22 8.39
C PRO A 48 -2.51 -4.25 9.41
N SER A 49 -2.16 -4.76 10.60
CA SER A 49 -1.52 -3.98 11.67
C SER A 49 -0.10 -3.56 11.29
N LEU A 50 0.67 -4.44 10.64
CA LEU A 50 2.00 -4.14 10.12
C LEU A 50 1.92 -3.08 9.02
N LEU A 51 0.98 -3.19 8.08
CA LEU A 51 0.79 -2.18 7.03
C LEU A 51 0.43 -0.81 7.64
N ALA A 52 -0.50 -0.78 8.60
CA ALA A 52 -0.87 0.46 9.28
C ALA A 52 0.30 1.09 10.04
N ARG A 53 1.18 0.26 10.60
CA ARG A 53 2.41 0.71 11.26
C ARG A 53 3.40 1.30 10.25
N LEU A 54 3.68 0.60 9.16
CA LEU A 54 4.58 1.08 8.11
C LEU A 54 4.11 2.43 7.54
N VAL A 55 2.82 2.57 7.24
CA VAL A 55 2.27 3.84 6.75
C VAL A 55 2.45 4.98 7.76
N ARG A 56 2.30 4.71 9.07
CA ARG A 56 2.57 5.73 10.09
C ARG A 56 4.05 6.08 10.17
N GLU A 57 4.95 5.11 10.11
CA GLU A 57 6.40 5.35 10.15
C GLU A 57 6.85 6.19 8.94
N GLU A 58 6.40 5.85 7.73
CA GLU A 58 6.69 6.62 6.50
C GLU A 58 6.12 8.04 6.54
N VAL A 59 4.91 8.22 7.08
CA VAL A 59 4.32 9.56 7.24
C VAL A 59 5.09 10.38 8.26
N ALA A 60 5.59 9.76 9.33
CA ALA A 60 6.43 10.43 10.31
C ALA A 60 7.77 10.86 9.69
N GLU A 61 8.34 10.04 8.81
CA GLU A 61 9.59 10.39 8.12
C GLU A 61 9.39 11.54 7.12
N ILE A 62 8.36 11.48 6.27
CA ILE A 62 8.15 12.46 5.20
C ILE A 62 7.52 13.77 5.72
N PHE A 63 6.59 13.68 6.67
CA PHE A 63 5.76 14.81 7.12
C PHE A 63 5.95 15.18 8.61
N GLY A 64 6.78 14.46 9.34
CA GLY A 64 7.05 14.70 10.75
C GLY A 64 5.82 14.54 11.65
N ASP A 65 5.91 15.13 12.84
CA ASP A 65 4.87 15.07 13.88
C ASP A 65 3.52 15.63 13.42
N TRP A 66 3.54 16.62 12.53
CA TRP A 66 2.32 17.23 12.00
C TRP A 66 1.51 16.25 11.13
N GLY A 67 2.19 15.45 10.31
CA GLY A 67 1.56 14.42 9.48
C GLY A 67 0.91 13.32 10.32
N ILE A 68 1.61 12.86 11.35
CA ILE A 68 1.09 11.85 12.29
C ILE A 68 -0.12 12.36 13.05
N GLY A 69 -0.07 13.59 13.56
CA GLY A 69 -1.20 14.21 14.27
C GLY A 69 -2.45 14.35 13.41
N ARG A 70 -2.29 14.51 12.09
CA ARG A 70 -3.41 14.59 11.12
C ARG A 70 -4.00 13.21 10.83
N LEU A 71 -3.17 12.17 10.75
CA LEU A 71 -3.59 10.79 10.47
C LEU A 71 -4.31 10.15 11.68
N GLY A 72 -3.94 10.56 12.91
CA GLY A 72 -4.46 10.02 14.17
C GLY A 72 -5.84 10.54 14.62
N GLY A 73 -6.61 11.23 13.78
CA GLY A 73 -7.87 11.86 14.17
C GLY A 73 -9.01 10.86 14.51
N VAL A 74 -9.62 11.05 15.69
CA VAL A 74 -10.91 10.52 16.25
C VAL A 74 -11.22 9.01 16.14
N GLY A 75 -10.45 8.19 15.44
CA GLY A 75 -10.75 6.76 15.25
C GLY A 75 -9.54 5.85 15.01
N ALA A 76 -8.32 6.38 15.00
CA ALA A 76 -7.12 5.62 14.65
C ALA A 76 -6.62 4.65 15.75
N GLY A 77 -7.25 4.62 16.92
CA GLY A 77 -6.88 3.73 18.04
C GLY A 77 -7.61 2.38 18.08
N GLY A 78 -8.48 2.08 17.11
CA GLY A 78 -9.40 0.94 17.18
C GLY A 78 -9.05 -0.29 16.34
N VAL A 79 -7.80 -0.45 15.88
CA VAL A 79 -7.36 -1.69 15.21
C VAL A 79 -6.65 -2.59 16.22
N SER A 80 -7.44 -3.27 17.06
CA SER A 80 -7.03 -4.45 17.83
C SER A 80 -7.54 -5.70 17.13
#